data_AF-A0A852WR23-F1
#
_entry.id   AF-A0A852WR23-F1
#
_cell.length_a   1.000
_cell.length_b   1.000
_cell.length_c   1.000
_cell.angle_alpha   90.00
_cell.angle_beta   90.00
_cell.angle_gamma   90.00
#
_symmetry.space_group_name_H-M   'P 1'
#
loop_
_entity.id
_entity.type
_entity.pdbx_description
1 polymer ?
#
loop_
_entity_poly.entity_id
_entity_poly.type
_entity_poly.pdbx_seq_one_letter_code
_entity_poly.pdbx_strand_id
1 'polypeptide(L)'
;MATPRQWTYSEVCRVASLEGSSAALGGAVTIALCGHWDHDGPCRWEHRTDVTAAGLEAGPEAGPEAGRDVVVTVRFDAPVEDEGEVRRLIRAALATGSLTGPDGATTIWALEA
;
A
#
# COMPACT_ATOMS: atom_id res chain seq x y z
N MET A 1 -24.88 -7.19 11.42
CA MET A 1 -23.87 -7.18 10.35
C MET A 1 -23.52 -5.73 10.10
N ALA A 2 -22.26 -5.32 10.26
CA ALA A 2 -21.86 -3.93 10.03
C ALA A 2 -21.93 -3.63 8.53
N THR A 3 -22.53 -2.49 8.16
CA THR A 3 -22.51 -2.01 6.78
C THR A 3 -21.05 -1.75 6.38
N PRO A 4 -20.56 -2.31 5.26
CA PRO A 4 -19.22 -1.99 4.80
C PRO A 4 -19.09 -0.49 4.57
N ARG A 5 -18.04 0.10 5.14
CA ARG A 5 -17.67 1.50 4.88
C ARG A 5 -17.60 1.73 3.37
N GLN A 6 -18.33 2.73 2.87
CA GLN A 6 -18.13 3.24 1.52
C GLN A 6 -16.91 4.16 1.52
N TRP A 7 -16.12 4.07 0.46
CA TRP A 7 -14.95 4.91 0.23
C TRP A 7 -15.20 5.78 -0.99
N THR A 8 -14.77 7.04 -0.95
CA THR A 8 -14.99 7.98 -2.05
C THR A 8 -14.14 7.62 -3.26
N TYR A 9 -12.87 7.26 -3.04
CA TYR A 9 -11.91 6.97 -4.10
C TYR A 9 -11.18 5.65 -3.87
N SER A 10 -10.64 5.12 -4.97
CA SER A 10 -9.68 4.01 -4.91
C SER A 10 -8.60 4.16 -5.98
N GLU A 11 -7.36 3.83 -5.61
CA GLU A 11 -6.22 3.72 -6.49
C GLU A 11 -5.74 2.26 -6.48
N VAL A 12 -5.57 1.68 -7.67
CA VAL A 12 -5.14 0.29 -7.82
C VAL A 12 -3.81 0.29 -8.56
N CYS A 13 -2.80 -0.35 -7.97
CA CYS A 13 -1.46 -0.47 -8.52
C CYS A 13 -1.04 -1.93 -8.53
N ARG A 14 -0.31 -2.34 -9.56
CA ARG A 14 0.36 -3.64 -9.59
C ARG A 14 1.80 -3.48 -9.19
N VAL A 15 2.27 -4.40 -8.36
CA VAL A 15 3.63 -4.42 -7.85
C VAL A 15 4.20 -5.80 -8.12
N ALA A 16 5.34 -5.82 -8.79
CA ALA A 16 6.07 -7.04 -9.11
C ALA A 16 7.21 -7.28 -8.12
N SER A 17 7.66 -8.53 -8.05
CA SER A 17 8.89 -8.92 -7.35
C SER A 17 8.95 -8.42 -5.90
N LEU A 18 7.83 -8.48 -5.17
CA LEU A 18 7.80 -8.13 -3.76
C LEU A 18 8.60 -9.16 -2.96
N GLU A 19 9.72 -8.72 -2.38
CA GLU A 19 10.57 -9.52 -1.50
C GLU A 19 10.45 -8.97 -0.08
N GLY A 20 9.87 -9.77 0.81
CA GLY A 20 9.55 -9.40 2.19
C GLY A 20 8.07 -9.18 2.46
N SER A 21 7.76 -8.31 3.42
CA SER A 21 6.41 -8.17 3.97
C SER A 21 5.53 -7.28 3.09
N SER A 22 4.34 -7.75 2.70
CA SER A 22 3.34 -6.92 2.01
C SER A 22 2.85 -5.75 2.86
N ALA A 23 3.02 -5.82 4.19
CA ALA A 23 2.71 -4.71 5.09
C ALA A 23 3.59 -3.47 4.80
N ALA A 24 4.79 -3.65 4.22
CA ALA A 24 5.66 -2.55 3.85
C ALA A 24 5.06 -1.65 2.76
N LEU A 25 4.26 -2.21 1.84
CA LEU A 25 3.54 -1.44 0.82
C LEU A 25 2.51 -0.50 1.46
N GLY A 26 1.76 -1.01 2.44
CA GLY A 26 0.86 -0.20 3.25
C GLY A 26 1.60 0.86 4.04
N GLY A 27 2.70 0.49 4.70
CA GLY A 27 3.55 1.42 5.45
C GLY A 27 4.12 2.55 4.60
N ALA A 28 4.51 2.28 3.35
CA ALA A 28 5.01 3.30 2.43
C ALA A 28 3.90 4.29 2.05
N VAL A 29 2.70 3.80 1.77
CA VAL A 29 1.51 4.64 1.51
C VAL A 29 1.17 5.48 2.74
N THR A 30 1.15 4.90 3.93
CA THR A 30 0.85 5.63 5.18
C THR A 30 1.88 6.72 5.45
N ILE A 31 3.19 6.46 5.27
CA ILE A 31 4.21 7.52 5.40
C ILE A 31 3.96 8.64 4.39
N ALA A 32 3.63 8.31 3.15
CA ALA A 32 3.42 9.32 2.11
C ALA A 32 2.17 10.19 2.37
N LEU A 33 1.09 9.61 2.90
CA LEU A 33 -0.17 10.33 3.13
C LEU A 33 -0.25 11.00 4.50
N CYS A 34 0.31 10.39 5.55
CA CYS A 34 0.26 10.89 6.92
C CYS A 34 1.57 11.49 7.43
N GLY A 35 2.69 11.31 6.71
CA GLY A 35 4.03 11.79 7.12
C GLY A 35 4.79 10.84 8.04
N HIS A 36 4.09 10.01 8.83
CA HIS A 36 4.67 9.00 9.73
C HIS A 36 3.68 7.84 9.92
N TRP A 37 4.06 6.80 10.67
CA TRP A 37 3.15 5.68 10.98
C TRP A 37 2.14 5.95 12.09
N ASP A 38 2.41 6.88 13.00
CA ASP A 38 1.58 7.10 14.19
C ASP A 38 1.26 8.58 14.42
N HIS A 39 0.00 8.99 14.25
CA HIS A 39 -0.48 10.36 14.56
C HIS A 39 -1.52 10.31 15.65
N ASP A 40 -1.51 11.37 16.47
CA ASP A 40 -2.66 11.74 17.26
C ASP A 40 -3.79 12.28 16.36
N GLY A 41 -5.00 11.74 16.52
CA GLY A 41 -6.21 12.18 15.81
C GLY A 41 -6.48 11.44 14.49
N PRO A 42 -7.51 11.84 13.74
CA PRO A 42 -7.85 11.24 12.46
C PRO A 42 -6.78 11.53 11.40
N CYS A 43 -6.69 10.68 10.37
CA CYS A 43 -5.78 10.91 9.26
C CYS A 43 -6.16 12.22 8.54
N ARG A 44 -5.16 12.93 7.95
CA ARG A 44 -5.45 14.05 7.04
C ARG A 44 -6.37 13.59 5.90
N TRP A 45 -5.99 12.49 5.26
CA TRP A 45 -6.82 11.75 4.32
C TRP A 45 -6.99 10.34 4.86
N GLU A 46 -8.21 10.01 5.25
CA GLU A 46 -8.55 8.66 5.68
C GLU A 46 -8.25 7.68 4.56
N HIS A 47 -7.52 6.60 4.86
CA HIS A 47 -7.09 5.65 3.85
C HIS A 47 -7.00 4.23 4.40
N ARG A 48 -7.09 3.26 3.50
CA ARG A 48 -6.89 1.85 3.79
C ARG A 48 -6.19 1.20 2.60
N THR A 49 -5.10 0.48 2.90
CA THR A 49 -4.38 -0.31 1.92
C THR A 49 -4.71 -1.78 2.11
N ASP A 50 -5.21 -2.43 1.06
CA ASP A 50 -5.33 -3.88 0.99
C ASP A 50 -4.39 -4.42 -0.11
N VAL A 51 -3.73 -5.54 0.16
CA VAL A 51 -2.79 -6.18 -0.77
C VAL A 51 -3.27 -7.61 -1.04
N THR A 52 -3.41 -7.97 -2.32
CA THR A 52 -3.83 -9.30 -2.75
C THR A 52 -2.83 -9.87 -3.75
N ALA A 53 -2.62 -11.19 -3.76
CA ALA A 53 -1.75 -11.83 -4.76
C ALA A 53 -2.28 -11.62 -6.19
N ALA A 54 -1.38 -11.40 -7.15
CA ALA A 54 -1.68 -11.31 -8.56
C ALA A 54 -1.43 -12.67 -9.23
N GLY A 55 -2.45 -13.54 -9.30
CA GLY A 55 -2.34 -14.87 -9.92
C GLY A 55 -2.29 -16.04 -8.93
N LEU A 56 -2.44 -17.27 -9.46
CA LEU A 56 -2.77 -18.52 -8.73
C LEU A 56 -1.97 -18.71 -7.44
N GLU A 57 -2.71 -18.78 -6.33
CA GLU A 57 -2.39 -19.46 -5.07
C GLU A 57 -0.89 -19.51 -4.77
N ALA A 58 -0.33 -18.40 -4.27
CA ALA A 58 0.83 -18.53 -3.40
C ALA A 58 0.37 -19.39 -2.22
N GLY A 59 0.59 -20.69 -2.32
CA GLY A 59 0.30 -21.64 -1.26
C GLY A 59 1.00 -21.18 0.03
N PRO A 60 0.59 -21.71 1.19
CA PRO A 60 1.13 -21.31 2.50
C PRO A 60 2.65 -21.52 2.66
N GLU A 61 3.34 -22.01 1.63
CA GLU A 61 4.76 -22.39 1.60
C GLU A 61 5.63 -21.47 0.72
N ALA A 62 5.10 -20.37 0.18
CA ALA A 62 5.94 -19.32 -0.38
C ALA A 62 6.76 -18.69 0.76
N GLY A 63 7.97 -19.24 0.99
CA GLY A 63 8.94 -18.69 1.91
C GLY A 63 9.26 -17.22 1.59
N PRO A 64 9.90 -16.49 2.51
CA PRO A 64 10.16 -15.05 2.39
C PRO A 64 11.04 -14.63 1.20
N GLU A 65 11.49 -15.56 0.37
CA GLU A 65 12.55 -15.38 -0.62
C GLU A 65 12.07 -15.35 -2.09
N ALA A 66 10.81 -15.70 -2.37
CA ALA A 66 10.29 -15.63 -3.74
C ALA A 66 9.57 -14.29 -3.97
N GLY A 67 10.15 -13.43 -4.82
CA GLY A 67 9.50 -12.22 -5.30
C GLY A 67 8.11 -12.54 -5.84
N ARG A 68 7.08 -11.94 -5.26
CA ARG A 68 5.67 -12.19 -5.62
C ARG A 68 5.04 -10.97 -6.24
N ASP A 69 4.18 -11.21 -7.23
CA ASP A 69 3.40 -10.15 -7.85
C ASP A 69 2.11 -9.96 -7.05
N VAL A 70 1.78 -8.71 -6.76
CA VAL A 70 0.63 -8.33 -5.94
C VAL A 70 -0.13 -7.15 -6.56
N VAL A 71 -1.41 -7.09 -6.24
CA VAL A 71 -2.28 -5.93 -6.48
C VAL A 71 -2.44 -5.19 -5.17
N VAL A 72 -2.07 -3.91 -5.17
CA VAL A 72 -2.28 -2.97 -4.07
C VAL A 72 -3.52 -2.14 -4.37
N THR A 73 -4.51 -2.20 -3.49
CA THR A 73 -5.70 -1.35 -3.56
C THR A 73 -5.68 -0.38 -2.38
N VAL A 74 -5.53 0.91 -2.67
CA VAL A 74 -5.64 1.97 -1.67
C VAL A 74 -7.00 2.63 -1.82
N ARG A 75 -7.86 2.51 -0.81
CA ARG A 75 -9.12 3.25 -0.74
C ARG A 75 -8.92 4.46 0.14
N PHE A 76 -9.46 5.62 -0.25
CA PHE A 76 -9.26 6.86 0.49
C PHE A 76 -10.44 7.83 0.37
N ASP A 77 -10.57 8.69 1.37
CA ASP A 77 -11.46 9.84 1.37
C ASP A 77 -10.63 11.13 1.39
N ALA A 78 -10.91 12.00 0.42
CA ALA A 78 -10.25 13.28 0.27
C ALA A 78 -11.23 14.30 -0.35
N PRO A 79 -11.01 15.62 -0.16
CA PRO A 79 -11.63 16.63 -1.00
C PRO A 79 -11.31 16.38 -2.49
N VAL A 80 -12.22 16.73 -3.39
CA VAL A 80 -12.06 16.48 -4.84
C VAL A 80 -10.83 17.19 -5.42
N GLU A 81 -10.48 18.35 -4.86
CA GLU A 81 -9.28 19.12 -5.18
C GLU A 81 -7.98 18.40 -4.80
N ASP A 82 -8.02 17.52 -3.80
CA ASP A 82 -6.88 16.76 -3.30
C ASP A 82 -6.76 15.37 -3.96
N GLU A 83 -7.79 14.89 -4.67
CA GLU A 83 -7.81 13.53 -5.24
C GLU A 83 -6.55 13.26 -6.09
N GLY A 84 -6.21 14.18 -6.99
CA GLY A 84 -5.04 14.06 -7.85
C GLY A 84 -3.73 14.00 -7.08
N GLU A 85 -3.62 14.77 -5.99
CA GLU A 85 -2.44 14.77 -5.12
C GLU A 85 -2.31 13.46 -4.36
N VAL A 86 -3.41 12.95 -3.79
CA VAL A 86 -3.41 11.67 -3.08
C VAL A 86 -3.00 10.51 -3.99
N ARG A 87 -3.54 10.43 -5.21
CA ARG A 87 -3.13 9.41 -6.19
C ARG A 87 -1.65 9.51 -6.57
N ARG A 88 -1.16 10.75 -6.76
CA ARG A 88 0.26 11.00 -7.07
C ARG A 88 1.16 10.54 -5.93
N LEU A 89 0.80 10.84 -4.68
CA LEU A 89 1.55 10.41 -3.49
C LEU A 89 1.55 8.88 -3.34
N ILE A 90 0.41 8.22 -3.54
CA ILE A 90 0.32 6.75 -3.50
C ILE A 90 1.26 6.13 -4.53
N ARG A 91 1.19 6.59 -5.79
CA ARG A 91 2.04 6.06 -6.86
C ARG A 91 3.52 6.35 -6.62
N ALA A 92 3.87 7.55 -6.14
CA ALA A 92 5.24 7.91 -5.81
C ALA A 92 5.81 7.06 -4.65
N ALA A 93 5.00 6.78 -3.63
CA ALA A 93 5.38 5.90 -2.54
C ALA A 93 5.68 4.48 -3.04
N LEU A 94 4.81 3.92 -3.86
CA LEU A 94 5.03 2.60 -4.44
C LEU A 94 6.18 2.60 -5.46
N ALA A 95 6.42 3.69 -6.18
CA ALA A 95 7.56 3.82 -7.10
C ALA A 95 8.92 3.91 -6.37
N THR A 96 8.94 4.17 -5.05
CA THR A 96 10.18 4.16 -4.27
C THR A 96 10.81 2.77 -4.19
N GLY A 97 10.00 1.70 -4.33
CA GLY A 97 10.48 0.33 -4.49
C GLY A 97 11.12 -0.31 -3.26
N SER A 98 11.11 0.38 -2.10
CA SER A 98 11.60 -0.19 -0.86
C SER A 98 11.06 0.55 0.37
N LEU A 99 11.04 -0.16 1.51
CA LEU A 99 10.81 0.42 2.83
C LEU A 99 11.53 -0.41 3.89
N THR A 100 12.27 0.26 4.76
CA THR A 100 12.81 -0.34 5.99
C THR A 100 11.77 -0.22 7.10
N GLY A 101 11.34 -1.38 7.61
CA GLY A 101 10.37 -1.50 8.70
C GLY A 101 10.93 -1.12 10.08
N PRO A 102 10.07 -1.05 11.11
CA PRO A 102 10.51 -0.76 12.48
C PRO A 102 11.39 -1.87 13.07
N ASP A 103 11.30 -3.08 12.52
CA ASP A 103 12.13 -4.23 12.83
C ASP A 103 13.53 -4.15 12.17
N GLY A 104 13.80 -3.12 11.37
CA GLY A 104 15.03 -2.95 10.62
C GLY A 104 15.10 -3.77 9.33
N ALA A 105 14.09 -4.59 9.02
CA ALA A 105 14.04 -5.37 7.79
C ALA A 105 13.66 -4.47 6.62
N THR A 106 14.38 -4.59 5.51
CA THR A 106 14.04 -3.87 4.27
C THR A 106 13.25 -4.78 3.35
N THR A 107 12.04 -4.36 3.00
CA THR A 107 11.24 -4.98 1.94
C THR A 107 11.50 -4.21 0.64
N ILE A 108 11.65 -4.93 -0.47
CA ILE A 108 11.87 -4.34 -1.80
C ILE A 108 10.81 -4.83 -2.79
N TRP A 109 10.52 -4.03 -3.81
CA TRP A 109 9.53 -4.32 -4.84
C TRP A 109 9.71 -3.42 -6.07
N ALA A 110 8.96 -3.69 -7.14
CA ALA A 110 8.90 -2.84 -8.32
C ALA A 110 7.45 -2.46 -8.66
N LEU A 111 7.18 -1.17 -8.85
CA LEU A 111 5.87 -0.72 -9.35
C LEU A 111 5.76 -0.98 -10.86
N GLU A 112 4.66 -1.60 -11.29
CA GLU A 112 4.35 -1.77 -12.71
C GLU A 112 3.74 -0.49 -13.32
N ALA A 113 4.05 -0.23 -14.59
CA ALA A 113 3.58 0.93 -15.34
C ALA A 113 2.10 0.87 -15.70
#